data_AF-A0A166T5A5-F1
#
_entry.id   AF-A0A166T5A5-F1
#
_cell.length_a   1.000
_cell.length_b   1.000
_cell.length_c   1.000
_cell.angle_alpha   90.00
_cell.angle_beta   90.00
_cell.angle_gamma   90.00
#
_symmetry.space_group_name_H-M   'P 1'
#
loop_
_entity.id
_entity.type
_entity.pdbx_description
1 polymer ?
#
loop_
_entity_poly.entity_id
_entity_poly.type
_entity_poly.pdbx_seq_one_letter_code
_entity_poly.pdbx_strand_id
1 'polypeptide(L)'
;MSNKDFLKQIKDEEIDYVDIRFTDTRGKLQHVTVVSDLVDEDFLEEGFMFDGSSIAGWKSIEASDMKLMPDVDSAYIDPFYAEKTICVHCSIVEPDTGESYERDPRGTAEKAEAYLKSSGIGDTAYFGPEAEFFLFDNVKFSNTINKVSYEVDASDGSWNTDADYEMGNMGHRPGLKGGYFPVNPTDEAQDLRAEMLSTMKRLGMKVDKHHHEVASCQHELGLIFGTLTEQADEMQKYKYVIHNVAHAYGKSATFMPKPISGDNGSGMHVNMSIWKDGKPLFAGDKYADLSQEALWFIGGILTHAKALNAFTNPTTNSYKRLIPGFEAPVLRAYSARNRSGCVRIPWTESPKAKRVEARFPDPAANPYLCFAALLMAGLDGIKNKIDPGEAMDKNLYDLPAEELADIPTVCGSLREAMDELRKDMDFLLAGDVFTRDQVEGYINLKMEEVHKYEHTPHPVEFGMYYSV
;
A
#
# COMPACT_ATOMS: atom_id res chain seq x y z
N MET A 1 16.08 -17.58 9.99
CA MET A 1 16.44 -17.47 11.42
C MET A 1 15.70 -18.59 12.14
N SER A 2 16.36 -19.35 13.01
CA SER A 2 15.65 -20.32 13.87
C SER A 2 15.18 -19.66 15.17
N ASN A 3 14.21 -20.25 15.88
CA ASN A 3 13.79 -19.78 17.21
C ASN A 3 15.00 -19.64 18.16
N LYS A 4 15.95 -20.57 18.07
CA LYS A 4 17.20 -20.54 18.86
C LYS A 4 18.08 -19.34 18.53
N ASP A 5 18.17 -18.99 17.25
CA ASP A 5 18.94 -17.81 16.82
C ASP A 5 18.27 -16.52 17.31
N PHE A 6 16.94 -16.45 17.27
CA PHE A 6 16.18 -15.31 17.78
C PHE A 6 16.34 -15.12 19.29
N LEU A 7 16.18 -16.19 20.09
CA LEU A 7 16.41 -16.14 21.53
C LEU A 7 17.86 -15.83 21.89
N LYS A 8 18.82 -16.30 21.09
CA LYS A 8 20.22 -15.94 21.23
C LYS A 8 20.44 -14.45 20.94
N GLN A 9 19.80 -13.91 19.91
CA GLN A 9 19.86 -12.48 19.59
C GLN A 9 19.31 -11.64 20.74
N ILE A 10 18.16 -12.01 21.33
CA ILE A 10 17.60 -11.33 22.52
C ILE A 10 18.63 -11.22 23.64
N LYS A 11 19.35 -12.31 23.93
CA LYS A 11 20.36 -12.35 25.00
C LYS A 11 21.63 -11.58 24.65
N ASP A 12 22.19 -11.80 23.46
CA ASP A 12 23.45 -11.19 23.03
C ASP A 12 23.35 -9.68 22.88
N GLU A 13 22.18 -9.20 22.45
CA GLU A 13 21.90 -7.79 22.29
C GLU A 13 21.31 -7.15 23.56
N GLU A 14 21.14 -7.89 24.66
CA GLU A 14 20.56 -7.37 25.92
C GLU A 14 19.20 -6.69 25.66
N ILE A 15 18.29 -7.38 24.97
CA ILE A 15 16.96 -6.88 24.64
C ILE A 15 16.01 -7.07 25.82
N ASP A 16 15.37 -5.99 26.27
CA ASP A 16 14.44 -6.00 27.41
C ASP A 16 13.00 -6.36 27.00
N TYR A 17 12.62 -6.09 25.74
CA TYR A 17 11.25 -6.24 25.27
C TYR A 17 11.16 -6.89 23.89
N VAL A 18 10.11 -7.69 23.69
CA VAL A 18 9.71 -8.24 22.38
C VAL A 18 8.37 -7.63 21.99
N ASP A 19 8.34 -6.94 20.87
CA ASP A 19 7.15 -6.28 20.33
C ASP A 19 6.53 -7.10 19.19
N ILE A 20 5.39 -7.72 19.46
CA ILE A 20 4.71 -8.63 18.54
C ILE A 20 3.73 -7.82 17.70
N ARG A 21 3.97 -7.75 16.40
CA ARG A 21 3.25 -6.87 15.47
C ARG A 21 2.40 -7.67 14.49
N PHE A 22 1.18 -7.20 14.24
CA PHE A 22 0.26 -7.78 13.25
C PHE A 22 -0.46 -6.67 12.49
N THR A 23 -1.07 -6.99 11.34
CA THR A 23 -1.79 -6.00 10.54
C THR A 23 -3.28 -6.32 10.53
N ASP A 24 -4.11 -5.34 10.91
CA ASP A 24 -5.57 -5.52 10.87
C ASP A 24 -6.13 -5.45 9.45
N THR A 25 -7.43 -5.75 9.30
CA THR A 25 -8.13 -5.73 8.01
C THR A 25 -8.07 -4.37 7.30
N ARG A 26 -7.96 -3.26 8.03
CA ARG A 26 -7.83 -1.90 7.45
C ARG A 26 -6.39 -1.60 6.98
N GLY A 27 -5.41 -2.43 7.33
CA GLY A 27 -4.01 -2.26 6.97
C GLY A 27 -3.18 -1.56 8.03
N LYS A 28 -3.71 -1.33 9.23
CA LYS A 28 -2.97 -0.70 10.31
C LYS A 28 -2.10 -1.76 11.01
N LEU A 29 -0.82 -1.43 11.18
CA LEU A 29 0.09 -2.19 12.03
C LEU A 29 -0.31 -1.98 13.50
N GLN A 30 -0.67 -3.06 14.15
CA GLN A 30 -1.01 -3.20 15.56
C GLN A 30 0.13 -3.92 16.27
N HIS A 31 0.21 -3.80 17.60
CA HIS A 31 1.25 -4.46 18.36
C HIS A 31 0.85 -4.75 19.81
N VAL A 32 1.55 -5.71 20.41
CA VAL A 32 1.58 -5.96 21.85
C VAL A 32 3.02 -6.25 22.26
N THR A 33 3.47 -5.60 23.33
CA THR A 33 4.84 -5.74 23.83
C THR A 33 4.87 -6.60 25.08
N VAL A 34 5.78 -7.57 25.11
CA VAL A 34 6.04 -8.44 26.26
C VAL A 34 7.47 -8.24 26.77
N VAL A 35 7.69 -8.45 28.07
CA VAL A 35 9.05 -8.49 28.62
C VAL A 35 9.78 -9.72 28.09
N SER A 36 11.06 -9.57 27.73
CA SER A 36 11.84 -10.63 27.08
C SER A 36 12.00 -11.88 27.95
N ASP A 37 11.92 -11.74 29.28
CA ASP A 37 11.91 -12.86 30.25
C ASP A 37 10.80 -13.89 30.00
N LEU A 38 9.70 -13.50 29.36
CA LEU A 38 8.58 -14.38 29.04
C LEU A 38 8.72 -15.07 27.67
N VAL A 39 9.74 -14.73 26.90
CA VAL A 39 9.91 -15.23 25.53
C VAL A 39 10.97 -16.33 25.52
N ASP A 40 10.49 -17.58 25.49
CA ASP A 40 11.29 -18.79 25.39
C ASP A 40 10.91 -19.62 24.14
N GLU A 41 11.43 -20.84 24.03
CA GLU A 41 11.12 -21.71 22.87
C GLU A 41 9.62 -22.05 22.83
N ASP A 42 9.01 -22.33 23.99
CA ASP A 42 7.59 -22.67 24.11
C ASP A 42 6.71 -21.46 23.71
N PHE A 43 7.06 -20.25 24.12
CA PHE A 43 6.35 -19.03 23.69
C PHE A 43 6.30 -18.88 22.16
N LEU A 44 7.42 -19.15 21.49
CA LEU A 44 7.53 -19.01 20.03
C LEU A 44 6.84 -20.16 19.29
N GLU A 45 6.80 -21.36 19.86
CA GLU A 45 6.15 -22.54 19.28
C GLU A 45 4.62 -22.55 19.53
N GLU A 46 4.19 -22.14 20.72
CA GLU A 46 2.79 -22.15 21.13
C GLU A 46 2.05 -20.88 20.69
N GLY A 47 2.72 -19.73 20.66
CA GLY A 47 2.17 -18.42 20.33
C GLY A 47 1.63 -17.65 21.54
N PHE A 48 1.15 -16.43 21.29
CA PHE A 48 0.66 -15.51 22.32
C PHE A 48 -0.85 -15.23 22.18
N MET A 49 -1.60 -15.46 23.24
CA MET A 49 -3.05 -15.25 23.27
C MET A 49 -3.40 -13.76 23.36
N PHE A 50 -4.42 -13.32 22.63
CA PHE A 50 -4.95 -11.95 22.71
C PHE A 50 -6.45 -11.89 22.40
N ASP A 51 -7.08 -10.77 22.76
CA ASP A 51 -8.49 -10.47 22.48
C ASP A 51 -8.65 -9.86 21.07
N GLY A 52 -9.16 -10.65 20.14
CA GLY A 52 -9.45 -10.25 18.77
C GLY A 52 -10.74 -9.45 18.58
N SER A 53 -11.61 -9.36 19.59
CA SER A 53 -12.91 -8.66 19.46
C SER A 53 -12.79 -7.14 19.34
N SER A 54 -11.64 -6.60 19.76
CA SER A 54 -11.29 -5.19 19.59
C SER A 54 -10.74 -4.85 18.20
N ILE A 55 -10.53 -5.85 17.34
CA ILE A 55 -10.03 -5.65 15.97
C ILE A 55 -11.23 -5.60 15.02
N ALA A 56 -11.41 -4.44 14.38
CA ALA A 56 -12.58 -4.19 13.54
C ALA A 56 -12.64 -5.17 12.36
N GLY A 57 -13.77 -5.86 12.24
CA GLY A 57 -13.99 -6.88 11.20
C GLY A 57 -13.44 -8.27 11.55
N TRP A 58 -12.94 -8.50 12.77
CA TRP A 58 -12.50 -9.83 13.21
C TRP A 58 -13.59 -10.53 14.05
N LYS A 59 -13.21 -11.19 15.14
CA LYS A 59 -14.11 -11.98 15.99
C LYS A 59 -15.13 -11.08 16.70
N SER A 60 -16.29 -11.65 17.00
CA SER A 60 -17.25 -11.06 17.92
C SER A 60 -16.88 -11.35 19.36
N ILE A 61 -17.53 -10.65 20.31
CA ILE A 61 -17.22 -10.72 21.75
C ILE A 61 -17.43 -12.15 22.30
N GLU A 62 -18.39 -12.91 21.75
CA GLU A 62 -18.68 -14.27 22.18
C GLU A 62 -17.63 -15.32 21.76
N ALA A 63 -16.69 -14.98 20.86
CA ALA A 63 -15.63 -15.85 20.38
C ALA A 63 -14.30 -15.08 20.19
N SER A 64 -13.96 -14.24 21.18
CA SER A 64 -12.94 -13.20 21.08
C SER A 64 -11.49 -13.70 21.07
N ASP A 65 -11.21 -14.84 21.70
CA ASP A 65 -9.84 -15.29 21.91
C ASP A 65 -9.18 -15.72 20.60
N MET A 66 -7.96 -15.24 20.39
CA MET A 66 -7.15 -15.50 19.20
C MET A 66 -5.68 -15.68 19.58
N LYS A 67 -4.88 -16.20 18.66
CA LYS A 67 -3.48 -16.50 18.93
C LYS A 67 -2.54 -15.88 17.88
N LEU A 68 -1.59 -15.10 18.36
CA LEU A 68 -0.51 -14.49 17.58
C LEU A 68 0.62 -15.51 17.45
N MET A 69 1.06 -15.82 16.23
CA MET A 69 2.16 -16.72 15.94
C MET A 69 3.37 -15.93 15.40
N PRO A 70 4.38 -15.62 16.23
CA PRO A 70 5.55 -14.87 15.81
C PRO A 70 6.31 -15.55 14.67
N ASP A 71 6.64 -14.79 13.64
CA ASP A 71 7.54 -15.21 12.56
C ASP A 71 8.92 -14.57 12.77
N VAL A 72 9.84 -15.35 13.35
CA VAL A 72 11.19 -14.87 13.72
C VAL A 72 12.03 -14.44 12.51
N ASP A 73 11.68 -14.83 11.27
CA ASP A 73 12.38 -14.36 10.07
C ASP A 73 12.10 -12.89 9.77
N SER A 74 11.00 -12.35 10.31
CA SER A 74 10.60 -10.96 10.15
C SER A 74 11.25 -10.00 11.16
N ALA A 75 12.07 -10.50 12.09
CA ALA A 75 12.51 -9.75 13.26
C ALA A 75 13.48 -8.59 12.95
N TYR A 76 13.35 -7.48 13.68
CA TYR A 76 14.24 -6.31 13.62
C TYR A 76 14.25 -5.54 14.94
N ILE A 77 15.36 -4.89 15.29
CA ILE A 77 15.43 -4.03 16.50
C ILE A 77 14.80 -2.67 16.18
N ASP A 78 13.89 -2.21 17.03
CA ASP A 78 13.24 -0.91 16.85
C ASP A 78 14.26 0.24 17.05
N PRO A 79 14.35 1.21 16.12
CA PRO A 79 15.34 2.27 16.21
C PRO A 79 14.84 3.51 16.95
N PHE A 80 13.58 3.53 17.41
CA PHE A 80 12.90 4.71 17.97
C PHE A 80 12.57 4.57 19.45
N TYR A 81 12.33 3.35 19.94
CA TYR A 81 12.06 3.12 21.35
C TYR A 81 13.28 3.43 22.23
N ALA A 82 12.99 3.98 23.42
CA ALA A 82 14.03 4.31 24.39
C ALA A 82 14.65 3.06 25.02
N GLU A 83 13.83 2.06 25.34
CA GLU A 83 14.27 0.75 25.81
C GLU A 83 14.49 -0.19 24.64
N LYS A 84 15.54 -1.01 24.72
CA LYS A 84 15.95 -1.86 23.61
C LYS A 84 14.90 -2.95 23.37
N THR A 85 14.29 -2.89 22.19
CA THR A 85 13.12 -3.69 21.85
C THR A 85 13.33 -4.35 20.49
N ILE A 86 13.07 -5.65 20.40
CA ILE A 86 13.03 -6.37 19.12
C ILE A 86 11.57 -6.54 18.68
N CYS A 87 11.29 -6.14 17.45
CA CYS A 87 9.98 -6.29 16.83
C CYS A 87 9.94 -7.59 16.02
N VAL A 88 8.80 -8.26 16.02
CA VAL A 88 8.55 -9.47 15.24
C VAL A 88 7.14 -9.41 14.65
N HIS A 89 7.00 -9.63 13.35
CA HIS A 89 5.67 -9.76 12.73
C HIS A 89 5.10 -11.15 13.06
N CYS A 90 3.78 -11.27 13.03
CA CYS A 90 3.10 -12.53 13.28
C CYS A 90 1.92 -12.73 12.33
N SER A 91 1.58 -14.00 12.12
CA SER A 91 0.30 -14.42 11.54
C SER A 91 -0.66 -14.81 12.66
N ILE A 92 -1.95 -14.85 12.35
CA ILE A 92 -3.00 -15.16 13.33
C ILE A 92 -3.54 -16.56 13.10
N VAL A 93 -3.76 -17.29 14.19
CA VAL A 93 -4.37 -18.63 14.16
C VAL A 93 -5.52 -18.75 15.16
N GLU A 94 -6.42 -19.69 14.88
CA GLU A 94 -7.46 -20.12 15.80
C GLU A 94 -6.82 -20.81 17.02
N PRO A 95 -7.24 -20.48 18.25
CA PRO A 95 -6.57 -20.95 19.46
C PRO A 95 -6.77 -22.44 19.73
N ASP A 96 -7.91 -23.00 19.32
CA ASP A 96 -8.31 -24.38 19.55
C ASP A 96 -7.78 -25.35 18.48
N THR A 97 -7.80 -24.96 17.20
CA THR A 97 -7.35 -25.80 16.09
C THR A 97 -5.92 -25.52 15.65
N GLY A 98 -5.40 -24.31 15.91
CA GLY A 98 -4.13 -23.84 15.36
C GLY A 98 -4.18 -23.54 13.85
N GLU A 99 -5.36 -23.59 13.23
CA GLU A 99 -5.54 -23.28 11.81
C GLU A 99 -5.40 -21.77 11.58
N SER A 100 -4.87 -21.39 10.41
CA SER A 100 -4.72 -19.99 10.03
C SER A 100 -6.06 -19.27 10.03
N TYR A 101 -6.12 -18.12 10.73
CA TYR A 101 -7.32 -17.32 10.79
C TYR A 101 -7.63 -16.71 9.42
N GLU A 102 -8.84 -16.92 8.91
CA GLU A 102 -9.20 -16.58 7.54
C GLU A 102 -9.20 -15.07 7.24
N ARG A 103 -9.38 -14.22 8.26
CA ARG A 103 -9.40 -12.76 8.07
C ARG A 103 -8.07 -12.08 8.35
N ASP A 104 -7.01 -12.85 8.63
CA ASP A 104 -5.64 -12.33 8.74
C ASP A 104 -5.10 -11.91 7.35
N PRO A 105 -4.79 -10.61 7.14
CA PRO A 105 -4.17 -10.15 5.91
C PRO A 105 -2.83 -10.82 5.60
N ARG A 106 -1.99 -11.05 6.61
CA ARG A 106 -0.66 -11.64 6.39
C ARG A 106 -0.78 -13.11 5.96
N GLY A 107 -1.62 -13.88 6.65
CA GLY A 107 -1.97 -15.24 6.22
C GLY A 107 -2.58 -15.32 4.80
N THR A 108 -3.34 -14.30 4.37
CA THR A 108 -3.86 -14.21 2.99
C THR A 108 -2.74 -14.06 1.96
N ALA A 109 -1.74 -13.24 2.25
CA ALA A 109 -0.54 -13.08 1.43
C ALA A 109 0.27 -14.39 1.31
N GLU A 110 0.48 -15.08 2.44
CA GLU A 110 1.16 -16.38 2.48
C GLU A 110 0.43 -17.43 1.64
N LYS A 111 -0.90 -17.49 1.75
CA LYS A 111 -1.75 -18.37 0.93
C LYS A 111 -1.65 -18.04 -0.55
N ALA A 112 -1.57 -16.77 -0.93
CA ALA A 112 -1.44 -16.36 -2.33
C ALA A 112 -0.10 -16.84 -2.94
N GLU A 113 1.00 -16.75 -2.19
CA GLU A 113 2.30 -17.31 -2.61
C GLU A 113 2.27 -18.84 -2.72
N ALA A 114 1.61 -19.52 -1.77
CA ALA A 114 1.41 -20.96 -1.83
C ALA A 114 0.57 -21.38 -3.04
N TYR A 115 -0.49 -20.62 -3.35
CA TYR A 115 -1.36 -20.88 -4.50
C TYR A 115 -0.60 -20.73 -5.82
N LEU A 116 0.23 -19.70 -5.98
CA LEU A 116 1.11 -19.56 -7.15
C LEU A 116 1.93 -20.83 -7.39
N LYS A 117 2.61 -21.34 -6.35
CA LYS A 117 3.40 -22.57 -6.42
C LYS A 117 2.54 -23.76 -6.82
N SER A 118 1.39 -23.94 -6.16
CA SER A 118 0.49 -25.07 -6.40
C SER A 118 -0.16 -25.06 -7.79
N SER A 119 -0.37 -23.87 -8.38
CA SER A 119 -0.92 -23.72 -9.73
C SER A 119 0.07 -24.12 -10.83
N GLY A 120 1.36 -24.21 -10.51
CA GLY A 120 2.42 -24.55 -11.46
C GLY A 120 2.80 -23.43 -12.44
N ILE A 121 2.21 -22.24 -12.31
CA ILE A 121 2.50 -21.06 -13.15
C ILE A 121 3.90 -20.52 -12.85
N GLY A 122 4.27 -20.44 -11.57
CA GLY A 122 5.59 -19.99 -11.11
C GLY A 122 5.91 -20.48 -9.71
N ASP A 123 7.12 -20.22 -9.24
CA ASP A 123 7.58 -20.54 -7.89
C ASP A 123 7.61 -19.31 -6.96
N THR A 124 7.79 -18.12 -7.54
CA THR A 124 8.03 -16.88 -6.80
C THR A 124 7.36 -15.72 -7.54
N ALA A 125 6.63 -14.88 -6.81
CA ALA A 125 6.18 -13.58 -7.29
C ALA A 125 6.92 -12.48 -6.55
N TYR A 126 7.56 -11.59 -7.29
CA TYR A 126 8.23 -10.42 -6.74
C TYR A 126 7.36 -9.17 -6.86
N PHE A 127 7.32 -8.39 -5.79
CA PHE A 127 6.58 -7.15 -5.67
C PHE A 127 7.54 -5.99 -5.34
N GLY A 128 7.40 -4.87 -6.04
CA GLY A 128 8.17 -3.64 -5.84
C GLY A 128 7.23 -2.43 -5.80
N PRO A 129 6.66 -2.09 -4.62
CA PRO A 129 5.80 -0.93 -4.46
C PRO A 129 6.61 0.37 -4.30
N GLU A 130 6.20 1.41 -5.01
CA GLU A 130 6.70 2.78 -4.88
C GLU A 130 5.59 3.62 -4.22
N ALA A 131 5.67 3.80 -2.89
CA ALA A 131 4.63 4.49 -2.11
C ALA A 131 5.01 5.94 -1.83
N GLU A 132 4.31 6.87 -2.47
CA GLU A 132 4.50 8.30 -2.30
C GLU A 132 3.87 8.80 -0.98
N PHE A 133 4.40 9.88 -0.40
CA PHE A 133 3.88 10.47 0.84
C PHE A 133 4.08 11.99 0.87
N PHE A 134 3.41 12.65 1.81
CA PHE A 134 3.57 14.07 2.07
C PHE A 134 4.17 14.31 3.46
N LEU A 135 4.91 15.41 3.61
CA LEU A 135 5.35 15.94 4.88
C LEU A 135 4.67 17.30 5.13
N PHE A 136 4.06 17.44 6.30
CA PHE A 136 3.46 18.70 6.75
C PHE A 136 4.06 19.13 8.08
N ASP A 137 4.09 20.42 8.36
CA ASP A 137 4.50 20.96 9.66
C ASP A 137 3.30 21.08 10.61
N ASN A 138 2.09 21.25 10.07
CA ASN A 138 0.88 21.38 10.86
C ASN A 138 -0.33 20.78 10.14
N VAL A 139 -1.16 20.03 10.87
CA VAL A 139 -2.38 19.40 10.36
C VAL A 139 -3.50 19.58 11.38
N LYS A 140 -4.60 20.21 10.97
CA LYS A 140 -5.79 20.47 11.80
C LYS A 140 -7.03 19.96 11.07
N PHE A 141 -7.94 19.31 11.77
CA PHE A 141 -9.23 18.91 11.21
C PHE A 141 -10.35 18.95 12.26
N SER A 142 -11.59 19.04 11.80
CA SER A 142 -12.80 19.04 12.63
C SER A 142 -13.94 18.37 11.86
N ASN A 143 -14.69 17.52 12.54
CA ASN A 143 -15.93 16.91 12.04
C ASN A 143 -16.96 16.88 13.18
N THR A 144 -17.43 18.06 13.57
CA THR A 144 -18.47 18.25 14.60
C THR A 144 -19.76 18.75 13.95
N ILE A 145 -20.86 18.72 14.71
CA ILE A 145 -22.21 19.01 14.19
C ILE A 145 -22.32 20.34 13.44
N ASN A 146 -21.48 21.32 13.81
CA ASN A 146 -21.50 22.68 13.28
C ASN A 146 -20.19 23.10 12.59
N LYS A 147 -19.20 22.20 12.49
CA LYS A 147 -17.90 22.50 11.86
C LYS A 147 -17.31 21.25 11.20
N VAL A 148 -17.20 21.31 9.88
CA VAL A 148 -16.42 20.35 9.07
C VAL A 148 -15.31 21.14 8.38
N SER A 149 -14.05 20.81 8.66
CA SER A 149 -12.90 21.52 8.08
C SER A 149 -11.64 20.68 8.16
N TYR A 150 -10.69 20.95 7.28
CA TYR A 150 -9.30 20.53 7.45
C TYR A 150 -8.37 21.64 6.94
N GLU A 151 -7.16 21.64 7.45
CA GLU A 151 -6.08 22.56 7.08
C GLU A 151 -4.76 21.81 7.26
N VAL A 152 -3.96 21.79 6.19
CA VAL A 152 -2.58 21.29 6.23
C VAL A 152 -1.67 22.46 5.91
N ASP A 153 -0.49 22.49 6.52
CA ASP A 153 0.48 23.55 6.31
C ASP A 153 1.91 23.02 6.36
N ALA A 154 2.79 23.64 5.60
CA ALA A 154 4.21 23.32 5.52
C ALA A 154 5.03 24.54 5.08
N SER A 155 6.25 24.67 5.58
CA SER A 155 7.17 25.77 5.27
C SER A 155 7.48 25.87 3.79
N ASP A 156 7.56 24.75 3.07
CA ASP A 156 7.77 24.65 1.63
C ASP A 156 6.47 24.62 0.80
N GLY A 157 5.31 24.71 1.45
CA GLY A 157 4.01 24.71 0.78
C GLY A 157 3.84 25.89 -0.19
N SER A 158 3.36 25.60 -1.40
CA SER A 158 3.21 26.62 -2.46
C SER A 158 2.26 27.76 -2.10
N TRP A 159 1.42 27.58 -1.08
CA TRP A 159 0.49 28.59 -0.57
C TRP A 159 1.13 29.61 0.39
N ASN A 160 2.40 29.40 0.82
CA ASN A 160 3.08 30.25 1.80
C ASN A 160 4.08 31.26 1.20
N THR A 161 3.85 31.69 -0.03
CA THR A 161 4.76 32.63 -0.72
C THR A 161 4.84 34.01 -0.06
N ASP A 162 3.78 34.43 0.61
CA ASP A 162 3.63 35.72 1.28
C ASP A 162 3.41 35.59 2.80
N ALA A 163 3.59 34.37 3.34
CA ALA A 163 3.44 34.12 4.77
C ALA A 163 4.52 34.86 5.59
N ASP A 164 4.12 35.40 6.75
CA ASP A 164 5.02 36.02 7.72
C ASP A 164 5.56 34.97 8.70
N TYR A 165 6.88 34.79 8.71
CA TYR A 165 7.60 33.94 9.65
C TYR A 165 8.48 34.80 10.57
N GLU A 166 8.67 34.38 11.82
CA GLU A 166 9.51 35.09 12.79
C GLU A 166 10.94 35.31 12.28
N MET A 167 11.50 34.31 11.57
CA MET A 167 12.84 34.37 10.98
C MET A 167 12.88 34.97 9.56
N GLY A 168 11.73 35.41 9.03
CA GLY A 168 11.56 35.89 7.65
C GLY A 168 11.19 34.80 6.64
N ASN A 169 10.59 35.21 5.52
CA ASN A 169 10.20 34.31 4.43
C ASN A 169 11.32 34.20 3.39
N MET A 170 11.96 33.01 3.31
CA MET A 170 13.12 32.78 2.45
C MET A 170 12.77 32.53 0.96
N GLY A 171 11.48 32.42 0.63
CA GLY A 171 10.97 32.37 -0.74
C GLY A 171 11.10 31.01 -1.47
N HIS A 172 12.25 30.36 -1.44
CA HIS A 172 12.59 29.18 -2.26
C HIS A 172 11.63 27.98 -2.07
N ARG A 173 10.58 27.90 -2.89
CA ARG A 173 9.55 26.86 -2.82
C ARG A 173 9.21 26.29 -4.19
N PRO A 174 8.88 24.99 -4.28
CA PRO A 174 8.26 24.46 -5.48
C PRO A 174 6.85 25.05 -5.64
N GLY A 175 6.51 25.48 -6.86
CA GLY A 175 5.12 25.78 -7.21
C GLY A 175 4.29 24.49 -7.31
N LEU A 176 2.99 24.64 -7.57
CA LEU A 176 2.11 23.49 -7.87
C LEU A 176 2.69 22.66 -9.01
N LYS A 177 2.75 21.33 -8.84
CA LYS A 177 3.40 20.39 -9.76
C LYS A 177 4.88 20.69 -10.08
N GLY A 178 5.55 21.46 -9.22
CA GLY A 178 6.92 21.95 -9.42
C GLY A 178 7.97 21.26 -8.53
N GLY A 179 7.58 20.25 -7.74
CA GLY A 179 8.45 19.59 -6.76
C GLY A 179 9.40 18.55 -7.35
N TYR A 180 9.30 18.22 -8.63
CA TYR A 180 10.03 17.08 -9.18
C TYR A 180 11.52 17.41 -9.41
N PHE A 181 12.38 16.93 -8.50
CA PHE A 181 13.85 17.04 -8.54
C PHE A 181 14.52 18.45 -8.50
N PRO A 182 13.93 19.51 -7.92
CA PRO A 182 14.72 20.71 -7.67
C PRO A 182 15.81 20.41 -6.63
N VAL A 183 16.94 21.10 -6.72
CA VAL A 183 17.99 21.03 -5.69
C VAL A 183 17.70 22.03 -4.57
N ASN A 184 18.36 21.86 -3.42
CA ASN A 184 18.37 22.85 -2.35
C ASN A 184 18.76 24.25 -2.89
N PRO A 185 18.17 25.34 -2.34
CA PRO A 185 17.30 25.39 -1.17
C PRO A 185 15.80 25.15 -1.45
N THR A 186 15.38 24.93 -2.70
CA THR A 186 13.96 24.67 -3.03
C THR A 186 13.47 23.34 -2.45
N ASP A 187 14.32 22.32 -2.45
CA ASP A 187 14.05 21.03 -1.81
C ASP A 187 14.60 21.03 -0.38
N GLU A 188 13.76 21.32 0.61
CA GLU A 188 14.18 21.40 2.02
C GLU A 188 14.32 20.04 2.69
N ALA A 189 13.70 18.99 2.15
CA ALA A 189 13.57 17.68 2.81
C ALA A 189 14.66 16.67 2.43
N GLN A 190 15.73 17.10 1.76
CA GLN A 190 16.83 16.25 1.32
C GLN A 190 17.45 15.42 2.46
N ASP A 191 17.84 16.07 3.57
CA ASP A 191 18.47 15.40 4.72
C ASP A 191 17.47 14.50 5.46
N LEU A 192 16.21 14.93 5.57
CA LEU A 192 15.15 14.17 6.23
C LEU A 192 14.87 12.85 5.49
N ARG A 193 14.79 12.88 4.14
CA ARG A 193 14.65 11.67 3.33
C ARG A 193 15.89 10.78 3.40
N ALA A 194 17.09 11.36 3.48
CA ALA A 194 18.33 10.60 3.66
C ALA A 194 18.35 9.87 5.01
N GLU A 195 17.86 10.49 6.08
CA GLU A 195 17.73 9.87 7.40
C GLU A 195 16.71 8.73 7.41
N MET A 196 15.57 8.90 6.71
CA MET A 196 14.58 7.83 6.52
C MET A 196 15.22 6.61 5.84
N LEU A 197 15.90 6.78 4.71
CA LEU A 197 16.60 5.66 4.04
C LEU A 197 17.70 5.04 4.91
N SER A 198 18.46 5.87 5.63
CA SER A 198 19.53 5.38 6.51
C SER A 198 18.96 4.56 7.66
N THR A 199 17.83 4.98 8.22
CA THR A 199 17.09 4.21 9.22
C THR A 199 16.60 2.89 8.66
N MET A 200 15.97 2.88 7.49
CA MET A 200 15.53 1.64 6.83
C MET A 200 16.69 0.66 6.61
N LYS A 201 17.86 1.14 6.17
CA LYS A 201 19.06 0.31 6.02
C LYS A 201 19.54 -0.28 7.34
N ARG A 202 19.47 0.47 8.45
CA ARG A 202 19.81 -0.03 9.79
C ARG A 202 18.88 -1.16 10.24
N LEU A 203 17.63 -1.17 9.77
CA LEU A 203 16.66 -2.25 10.00
C LEU A 203 16.85 -3.45 9.06
N GLY A 204 17.83 -3.41 8.15
CA GLY A 204 18.07 -4.47 7.17
C GLY A 204 17.19 -4.39 5.92
N MET A 205 16.37 -3.34 5.78
CA MET A 205 15.53 -3.14 4.60
C MET A 205 16.37 -2.88 3.36
N LYS A 206 15.94 -3.39 2.21
CA LYS A 206 16.60 -3.18 0.92
C LYS A 206 16.00 -1.96 0.24
N VAL A 207 16.76 -0.88 0.13
CA VAL A 207 16.31 0.41 -0.40
C VAL A 207 17.28 0.94 -1.46
N ASP A 208 16.81 1.76 -2.40
CA ASP A 208 17.63 2.29 -3.50
C ASP A 208 17.82 3.82 -3.46
N LYS A 209 16.76 4.60 -3.72
CA LYS A 209 16.78 6.04 -3.99
C LYS A 209 15.76 6.77 -3.10
N HIS A 210 15.90 8.08 -3.02
CA HIS A 210 14.87 8.97 -2.53
C HIS A 210 14.80 10.22 -3.40
N HIS A 211 13.65 10.86 -3.44
CA HIS A 211 13.50 12.15 -4.10
C HIS A 211 12.26 12.90 -3.63
N HIS A 212 12.26 14.19 -3.96
CA HIS A 212 11.05 14.98 -3.97
C HIS A 212 10.17 14.56 -5.16
N GLU A 213 8.87 14.47 -4.93
CA GLU A 213 7.86 14.11 -5.92
C GLU A 213 7.21 15.35 -6.56
N VAL A 214 6.26 15.15 -7.46
CA VAL A 214 5.70 16.23 -8.30
C VAL A 214 4.98 17.32 -7.50
N ALA A 215 4.12 16.96 -6.54
CA ALA A 215 3.36 17.96 -5.77
C ALA A 215 4.23 18.69 -4.76
N SER A 216 3.78 19.87 -4.32
CA SER A 216 4.36 20.55 -3.16
C SER A 216 4.33 19.62 -1.93
N CYS A 217 5.44 19.58 -1.18
CA CYS A 217 5.59 18.79 0.04
C CYS A 217 5.50 17.25 -0.15
N GLN A 218 5.65 16.75 -1.38
CA GLN A 218 5.53 15.33 -1.71
C GLN A 218 6.89 14.66 -1.86
N HIS A 219 6.99 13.40 -1.48
CA HIS A 219 8.23 12.62 -1.51
C HIS A 219 7.99 11.16 -1.88
N GLU A 220 9.05 10.52 -2.38
CA GLU A 220 9.11 9.07 -2.60
C GLU A 220 10.48 8.56 -2.13
N LEU A 221 10.46 7.40 -1.46
CA LEU A 221 11.62 6.57 -1.18
C LEU A 221 11.40 5.21 -1.86
N GLY A 222 12.41 4.70 -2.55
CA GLY A 222 12.31 3.43 -3.26
C GLY A 222 12.74 2.24 -2.42
N LEU A 223 11.95 1.17 -2.53
CA LEU A 223 12.23 -0.14 -1.98
C LEU A 223 12.69 -1.07 -3.10
N ILE A 224 13.73 -1.86 -2.84
CA ILE A 224 14.06 -2.99 -3.70
C ILE A 224 12.97 -4.04 -3.48
N PHE A 225 12.53 -4.66 -4.58
CA PHE A 225 11.48 -5.67 -4.55
C PHE A 225 11.86 -6.89 -3.69
N GLY A 226 10.84 -7.57 -3.18
CA GLY A 226 10.91 -8.79 -2.39
C GLY A 226 9.78 -9.74 -2.79
N THR A 227 9.65 -10.89 -2.11
CA THR A 227 8.46 -11.74 -2.33
C THR A 227 7.21 -11.05 -1.81
N LEU A 228 6.02 -11.57 -2.12
CA LEU A 228 4.76 -10.90 -1.81
C LEU A 228 4.61 -10.59 -0.32
N THR A 229 4.82 -11.59 0.54
CA THR A 229 4.67 -11.45 1.99
C THR A 229 5.80 -10.59 2.58
N GLU A 230 7.06 -10.87 2.21
CA GLU A 230 8.23 -10.08 2.63
C GLU A 230 8.03 -8.60 2.28
N GLN A 231 7.62 -8.30 1.05
CA GLN A 231 7.46 -6.91 0.62
C GLN A 231 6.28 -6.21 1.30
N ALA A 232 5.23 -6.94 1.66
CA ALA A 232 4.13 -6.37 2.44
C ALA A 232 4.58 -6.04 3.88
N ASP A 233 5.40 -6.90 4.50
CA ASP A 233 6.06 -6.60 5.78
C ASP A 233 6.96 -5.35 5.66
N GLU A 234 7.78 -5.27 4.60
CA GLU A 234 8.63 -4.11 4.32
C GLU A 234 7.83 -2.82 4.11
N MET A 235 6.64 -2.89 3.48
CA MET A 235 5.77 -1.73 3.32
C MET A 235 5.19 -1.23 4.66
N GLN A 236 4.91 -2.13 5.61
CA GLN A 236 4.51 -1.74 6.96
C GLN A 236 5.67 -1.05 7.69
N LYS A 237 6.89 -1.62 7.62
CA LYS A 237 8.10 -1.01 8.18
C LYS A 237 8.40 0.35 7.54
N TYR A 238 8.24 0.46 6.23
CA TYR A 238 8.43 1.70 5.46
C TYR A 238 7.57 2.85 6.01
N LYS A 239 6.25 2.60 6.14
CA LYS A 239 5.32 3.58 6.71
C LYS A 239 5.66 3.91 8.16
N TYR A 240 6.05 2.92 8.96
CA TYR A 240 6.45 3.11 10.35
C TYR A 240 7.70 4.01 10.47
N VAL A 241 8.75 3.74 9.69
CA VAL A 241 9.98 4.54 9.68
C VAL A 241 9.69 5.97 9.24
N ILE A 242 8.93 6.16 8.16
CA ILE A 242 8.63 7.50 7.66
C ILE A 242 7.84 8.32 8.67
N HIS A 243 6.82 7.75 9.31
CA HIS A 243 6.06 8.47 10.34
C HIS A 243 6.96 8.86 11.53
N ASN A 244 7.80 7.96 12.03
CA ASN A 244 8.62 8.22 13.22
C ASN A 244 9.80 9.16 12.95
N VAL A 245 10.47 9.05 11.79
CA VAL A 245 11.53 9.99 11.42
C VAL A 245 10.93 11.37 11.19
N ALA A 246 9.80 11.49 10.49
CA ALA A 246 9.11 12.77 10.34
C ALA A 246 8.75 13.38 11.71
N HIS A 247 8.19 12.57 12.61
CA HIS A 247 7.82 12.99 13.95
C HIS A 247 9.03 13.49 14.76
N ALA A 248 10.16 12.78 14.71
CA ALA A 248 11.40 13.18 15.36
C ALA A 248 11.97 14.52 14.85
N TYR A 249 11.65 14.87 13.60
CA TYR A 249 12.01 16.15 12.97
C TYR A 249 10.94 17.24 13.16
N GLY A 250 9.91 16.98 13.97
CA GLY A 250 8.82 17.93 14.22
C GLY A 250 7.84 18.07 13.04
N LYS A 251 7.84 17.13 12.10
CA LYS A 251 6.92 17.07 10.96
C LYS A 251 5.89 15.94 11.13
N SER A 252 4.85 15.98 10.32
CA SER A 252 3.80 14.97 10.24
C SER A 252 3.77 14.39 8.83
N ALA A 253 4.16 13.12 8.68
CA ALA A 253 4.01 12.42 7.41
C ALA A 253 2.59 11.90 7.20
N THR A 254 2.13 11.84 5.94
CA THR A 254 0.89 11.16 5.56
C THR A 254 1.01 10.44 4.22
N PHE A 255 0.40 9.25 4.18
CA PHE A 255 0.28 8.37 3.01
C PHE A 255 -1.09 8.48 2.34
N MET A 256 -1.91 9.46 2.75
CA MET A 256 -3.24 9.67 2.16
C MET A 256 -3.14 9.89 0.65
N PRO A 257 -4.02 9.27 -0.16
CA PRO A 257 -3.96 9.39 -1.61
C PRO A 257 -4.09 10.82 -2.14
N LYS A 258 -4.84 11.68 -1.44
CA LYS A 258 -5.07 13.07 -1.85
C LYS A 258 -5.22 13.99 -0.64
N PRO A 259 -4.12 14.47 -0.05
CA PRO A 259 -4.17 15.39 1.09
C PRO A 259 -4.49 16.83 0.68
N ILE A 260 -4.11 17.24 -0.54
CA ILE A 260 -4.35 18.58 -1.09
C ILE A 260 -5.10 18.51 -2.43
N SER A 261 -5.99 19.47 -2.64
CA SER A 261 -6.73 19.64 -3.90
C SER A 261 -5.91 20.48 -4.87
N GLY A 262 -5.94 20.14 -6.16
CA GLY A 262 -5.30 20.94 -7.21
C GLY A 262 -3.82 20.64 -7.50
N ASP A 263 -3.19 19.75 -6.73
CA ASP A 263 -1.83 19.24 -7.02
C ASP A 263 -1.82 17.70 -7.18
N ASN A 264 -0.68 17.06 -7.44
CA ASN A 264 -0.56 15.60 -7.49
C ASN A 264 -0.94 14.94 -6.14
N GLY A 265 -1.23 13.64 -6.16
CA GLY A 265 -1.58 12.88 -4.95
C GLY A 265 -0.78 11.59 -4.88
N SER A 266 -0.72 10.95 -3.71
CA SER A 266 0.14 9.80 -3.44
C SER A 266 -0.35 8.51 -4.10
N GLY A 267 0.44 7.98 -5.03
CA GLY A 267 0.31 6.63 -5.56
C GLY A 267 1.10 5.57 -4.77
N MET A 268 0.73 4.32 -4.99
CA MET A 268 1.56 3.16 -4.69
C MET A 268 1.74 2.36 -5.99
N HIS A 269 2.73 2.71 -6.81
CA HIS A 269 2.96 1.98 -8.06
C HIS A 269 3.53 0.60 -7.75
N VAL A 270 2.79 -0.46 -8.07
CA VAL A 270 3.18 -1.84 -7.71
C VAL A 270 3.77 -2.53 -8.93
N ASN A 271 5.09 -2.68 -8.94
CA ASN A 271 5.81 -3.46 -9.94
C ASN A 271 5.75 -4.96 -9.59
N MET A 272 5.42 -5.81 -10.56
CA MET A 272 5.19 -7.25 -10.37
C MET A 272 5.91 -8.08 -11.42
N SER A 273 6.50 -9.20 -11.00
CA SER A 273 7.00 -10.24 -11.90
C SER A 273 6.86 -11.63 -11.30
N ILE A 274 6.58 -12.64 -12.14
CA ILE A 274 6.57 -14.05 -11.75
C ILE A 274 7.84 -14.72 -12.27
N TRP A 275 8.40 -15.61 -11.46
CA TRP A 275 9.56 -16.41 -11.78
C TRP A 275 9.25 -17.90 -11.64
N LYS A 276 9.99 -18.72 -12.38
CA LYS A 276 9.89 -20.17 -12.33
C LYS A 276 11.27 -20.78 -12.59
N ASP A 277 11.71 -21.66 -11.70
CA ASP A 277 13.00 -22.35 -11.77
C ASP A 277 14.17 -21.38 -11.99
N GLY A 278 14.12 -20.22 -11.31
CA GLY A 278 15.12 -19.15 -11.42
C GLY A 278 15.11 -18.36 -12.73
N LYS A 279 14.07 -18.48 -13.57
CA LYS A 279 13.91 -17.73 -14.82
C LYS A 279 12.70 -16.78 -14.76
N PRO A 280 12.80 -15.57 -15.33
CA PRO A 280 11.68 -14.63 -15.36
C PRO A 280 10.60 -15.13 -16.34
N LEU A 281 9.37 -15.28 -15.86
CA LEU A 281 8.22 -15.70 -16.69
C LEU A 281 7.75 -14.58 -17.61
N PHE A 282 7.90 -13.32 -17.19
CA PHE A 282 7.30 -12.18 -17.89
C PHE A 282 8.10 -11.68 -19.11
N ALA A 283 9.36 -12.09 -19.26
CA ALA A 283 10.17 -11.74 -20.42
C ALA A 283 9.83 -12.64 -21.61
N GLY A 284 9.68 -12.05 -22.80
CA GLY A 284 9.34 -12.79 -24.02
C GLY A 284 9.55 -11.98 -25.29
N ASP A 285 8.80 -12.31 -26.34
CA ASP A 285 8.94 -11.77 -27.70
C ASP A 285 7.69 -11.02 -28.21
N LYS A 286 6.73 -10.74 -27.31
CA LYS A 286 5.50 -10.01 -27.62
C LYS A 286 5.68 -8.51 -27.42
N TYR A 287 4.57 -7.80 -27.30
CA TYR A 287 4.55 -6.36 -27.07
C TYR A 287 5.47 -5.97 -25.90
N ALA A 288 6.35 -5.00 -26.13
CA ALA A 288 7.35 -4.51 -25.16
C ALA A 288 8.27 -5.58 -24.54
N ASP A 289 8.57 -6.63 -25.33
CA ASP A 289 9.38 -7.80 -24.93
C ASP A 289 8.77 -8.59 -23.75
N LEU A 290 7.44 -8.57 -23.64
CA LEU A 290 6.71 -9.40 -22.70
C LEU A 290 6.47 -10.81 -23.26
N SER A 291 6.30 -11.78 -22.38
CA SER A 291 5.77 -13.10 -22.72
C SER A 291 4.26 -13.06 -22.93
N GLN A 292 3.69 -14.14 -23.48
CA GLN A 292 2.25 -14.27 -23.60
C GLN A 292 1.57 -14.38 -22.23
N GLU A 293 2.21 -15.04 -21.29
CA GLU A 293 1.78 -15.16 -19.90
C GLU A 293 1.71 -13.79 -19.22
N ALA A 294 2.68 -12.90 -19.46
CA ALA A 294 2.61 -11.54 -18.95
C ALA A 294 1.44 -10.75 -19.55
N LEU A 295 1.14 -10.92 -20.85
CA LEU A 295 -0.03 -10.27 -21.46
C LEU A 295 -1.34 -10.79 -20.86
N TRP A 296 -1.46 -12.10 -20.63
CA TRP A 296 -2.63 -12.67 -19.96
C TRP A 296 -2.75 -12.22 -18.50
N PHE A 297 -1.62 -12.06 -17.80
CA PHE A 297 -1.59 -11.49 -16.45
C PHE A 297 -2.13 -10.05 -16.43
N ILE A 298 -1.75 -9.23 -17.42
CA ILE A 298 -2.32 -7.88 -17.61
C ILE A 298 -3.83 -7.98 -17.91
N GLY A 299 -4.25 -8.92 -18.75
CA GLY A 299 -5.66 -9.13 -19.08
C GLY A 299 -6.52 -9.42 -17.85
N GLY A 300 -6.01 -10.24 -16.93
CA GLY A 300 -6.63 -10.47 -15.62
C GLY A 300 -6.75 -9.20 -14.78
N ILE A 301 -5.67 -8.42 -14.65
CA ILE A 301 -5.70 -7.14 -13.91
C ILE A 301 -6.74 -6.19 -14.50
N LEU A 302 -6.78 -6.01 -15.83
CA LEU A 302 -7.70 -5.07 -16.47
C LEU A 302 -9.17 -5.52 -16.37
N THR A 303 -9.42 -6.83 -16.47
CA THR A 303 -10.75 -7.43 -16.33
C THR A 303 -11.30 -7.18 -14.94
N HIS A 304 -10.50 -7.47 -13.90
CA HIS A 304 -10.90 -7.37 -12.51
C HIS A 304 -10.63 -6.00 -11.87
N ALA A 305 -10.18 -4.99 -12.63
CA ALA A 305 -9.70 -3.71 -12.11
C ALA A 305 -10.69 -3.01 -11.16
N LYS A 306 -11.99 -3.09 -11.44
CA LYS A 306 -13.03 -2.51 -10.59
C LYS A 306 -13.17 -3.22 -9.24
N ALA A 307 -13.16 -4.55 -9.22
CA ALA A 307 -13.12 -5.33 -7.98
C ALA A 307 -11.80 -5.11 -7.24
N LEU A 308 -10.67 -5.01 -7.96
CA LEU A 308 -9.35 -4.72 -7.38
C LEU A 308 -9.33 -3.37 -6.65
N ASN A 309 -10.03 -2.34 -7.14
CA ASN A 309 -10.11 -1.04 -6.47
C ASN A 309 -10.57 -1.15 -5.01
N ALA A 310 -11.33 -2.18 -4.65
CA ALA A 310 -11.73 -2.42 -3.27
C ALA A 310 -10.54 -2.63 -2.33
N PHE A 311 -9.47 -3.30 -2.78
CA PHE A 311 -8.28 -3.59 -1.98
C PHE A 311 -7.10 -2.66 -2.31
N THR A 312 -7.00 -2.21 -3.56
CA THR A 312 -5.90 -1.35 -4.02
C THR A 312 -6.16 0.14 -3.76
N ASN A 313 -7.44 0.53 -3.63
CA ASN A 313 -7.90 1.90 -3.44
C ASN A 313 -8.99 1.97 -2.35
N PRO A 314 -8.69 1.53 -1.11
CA PRO A 314 -9.72 1.12 -0.16
C PRO A 314 -10.29 2.26 0.69
N THR A 315 -10.15 3.52 0.25
CA THR A 315 -10.63 4.69 1.01
C THR A 315 -11.45 5.63 0.14
N THR A 316 -12.32 6.42 0.75
CA THR A 316 -13.06 7.48 0.03
C THR A 316 -12.13 8.59 -0.50
N ASN A 317 -10.93 8.73 0.07
CA ASN A 317 -9.89 9.66 -0.38
C ASN A 317 -9.13 9.16 -1.61
N SER A 318 -9.01 7.83 -1.80
CA SER A 318 -8.45 7.20 -3.01
C SER A 318 -9.09 7.74 -4.30
N TYR A 319 -10.41 7.91 -4.28
CA TYR A 319 -11.20 8.39 -5.43
C TYR A 319 -11.16 9.92 -5.59
N LYS A 320 -10.43 10.64 -4.73
CA LYS A 320 -10.04 12.03 -4.94
C LYS A 320 -8.70 12.14 -5.67
N ARG A 321 -7.89 11.07 -5.64
CA ARG A 321 -6.68 10.91 -6.47
C ARG A 321 -7.03 10.42 -7.87
N LEU A 322 -7.89 9.41 -8.00
CA LEU A 322 -8.30 8.80 -9.26
C LEU A 322 -9.27 9.68 -10.08
N ILE A 323 -8.82 10.88 -10.43
CA ILE A 323 -9.50 11.82 -11.32
C ILE A 323 -8.58 12.17 -12.50
N PRO A 324 -9.11 12.40 -13.71
CA PRO A 324 -8.28 12.81 -14.85
C PRO A 324 -7.45 14.08 -14.56
N GLY A 325 -6.22 14.18 -15.11
CA GLY A 325 -5.41 15.41 -15.13
C GLY A 325 -4.23 15.53 -14.14
N PHE A 326 -3.98 14.52 -13.30
CA PHE A 326 -2.90 14.52 -12.28
C PHE A 326 -2.00 13.28 -12.36
N GLU A 327 -1.71 12.78 -13.56
CA GLU A 327 -1.03 11.49 -13.79
C GLU A 327 -1.75 10.27 -13.18
N ALA A 328 -2.99 10.43 -12.71
CA ALA A 328 -3.77 9.35 -12.10
C ALA A 328 -4.33 8.39 -13.17
N PRO A 329 -4.08 7.08 -13.03
CA PRO A 329 -4.38 6.10 -14.06
C PRO A 329 -5.83 5.61 -13.97
N VAL A 330 -6.75 6.37 -14.56
CA VAL A 330 -8.20 6.07 -14.49
C VAL A 330 -8.69 5.15 -15.60
N LEU A 331 -7.94 5.03 -16.69
CA LEU A 331 -8.34 4.27 -17.87
C LEU A 331 -7.81 2.84 -17.79
N ARG A 332 -8.69 1.84 -17.98
CA ARG A 332 -8.37 0.41 -17.98
C ARG A 332 -7.66 0.02 -19.28
N ALA A 333 -6.45 0.52 -19.41
CA ALA A 333 -5.56 0.35 -20.54
C ALA A 333 -4.15 0.02 -20.06
N TYR A 334 -3.36 -0.57 -20.95
CA TYR A 334 -1.94 -0.82 -20.73
C TYR A 334 -1.07 -0.20 -21.83
N SER A 335 0.15 0.20 -21.47
CA SER A 335 1.12 0.78 -22.41
C SER A 335 2.56 0.67 -21.89
N ALA A 336 3.52 0.60 -22.81
CA ALA A 336 4.95 0.63 -22.49
C ALA A 336 5.51 2.03 -22.20
N ARG A 337 4.82 3.09 -22.64
CA ARG A 337 5.33 4.47 -22.54
C ARG A 337 4.38 5.39 -21.79
N ASN A 338 3.09 5.10 -21.86
CA ASN A 338 2.09 5.98 -21.33
C ASN A 338 1.90 5.79 -19.82
N ARG A 339 1.87 6.92 -19.12
CA ARG A 339 1.64 7.04 -17.69
C ARG A 339 0.14 7.10 -17.33
N SER A 340 -0.77 7.26 -18.29
CA SER A 340 -2.20 7.47 -18.00
C SER A 340 -3.05 6.18 -17.92
N GLY A 341 -2.49 5.02 -18.29
CA GLY A 341 -3.17 3.72 -18.18
C GLY A 341 -2.99 3.08 -16.80
N CYS A 342 -3.94 2.23 -16.41
CA CYS A 342 -3.88 1.41 -15.18
C CYS A 342 -2.59 0.59 -15.07
N VAL A 343 -2.11 0.07 -16.20
CA VAL A 343 -0.93 -0.78 -16.24
C VAL A 343 0.15 -0.18 -17.14
N ARG A 344 1.36 -0.04 -16.61
CA ARG A 344 2.54 0.37 -17.37
C ARG A 344 3.51 -0.79 -17.51
N ILE A 345 4.24 -0.84 -18.62
CA ILE A 345 5.35 -1.77 -18.84
C ILE A 345 6.63 -0.94 -18.83
N PRO A 346 7.37 -0.86 -17.72
CA PRO A 346 8.61 -0.10 -17.65
C PRO A 346 9.62 -0.58 -18.71
N TRP A 347 10.25 0.38 -19.39
CA TRP A 347 11.30 0.06 -20.34
C TRP A 347 12.54 -0.47 -19.63
N THR A 348 13.12 -1.56 -20.15
CA THR A 348 14.37 -2.14 -19.66
C THR A 348 14.99 -3.03 -20.73
N GLU A 349 16.31 -3.11 -20.73
CA GLU A 349 17.09 -3.99 -21.61
C GLU A 349 17.18 -5.43 -21.08
N SER A 350 17.08 -5.61 -19.76
CA SER A 350 17.32 -6.91 -19.12
C SER A 350 16.03 -7.73 -19.02
N PRO A 351 16.01 -8.99 -19.50
CA PRO A 351 14.89 -9.91 -19.26
C PRO A 351 14.55 -10.07 -17.78
N LYS A 352 15.55 -9.99 -16.90
CA LYS A 352 15.36 -10.11 -15.44
C LYS A 352 14.64 -8.90 -14.82
N ALA A 353 14.62 -7.77 -15.52
CA ALA A 353 13.97 -6.55 -15.05
C ALA A 353 12.58 -6.35 -15.69
N LYS A 354 12.15 -7.23 -16.61
CA LYS A 354 10.83 -7.16 -17.24
C LYS A 354 9.75 -7.46 -16.21
N ARG A 355 8.77 -6.56 -16.14
CA ARG A 355 7.73 -6.52 -15.10
C ARG A 355 6.52 -5.77 -15.58
N VAL A 356 5.42 -5.97 -14.87
CA VAL A 356 4.13 -5.28 -15.06
C VAL A 356 3.94 -4.32 -13.89
N GLU A 357 3.61 -3.06 -14.13
CA GLU A 357 3.37 -2.07 -13.08
C GLU A 357 1.89 -1.69 -13.02
N ALA A 358 1.21 -2.02 -11.93
CA ALA A 358 -0.11 -1.49 -11.62
C ALA A 358 0.02 -0.13 -10.94
N ARG A 359 -0.53 0.93 -11.55
CA ARG A 359 -0.32 2.32 -11.09
C ARG A 359 -1.49 2.90 -10.29
N PHE A 360 -2.65 2.27 -10.41
CA PHE A 360 -3.85 2.69 -9.71
C PHE A 360 -3.80 2.49 -8.19
N PRO A 361 -3.10 1.49 -7.60
CA PRO A 361 -3.06 1.34 -6.15
C PRO A 361 -2.53 2.59 -5.45
N ASP A 362 -2.93 2.77 -4.20
CA ASP A 362 -2.47 3.87 -3.36
C ASP A 362 -2.00 3.39 -1.98
N PRO A 363 -1.20 4.19 -1.26
CA PRO A 363 -0.60 3.76 -0.01
C PRO A 363 -1.58 3.61 1.16
N ALA A 364 -2.86 3.95 1.00
CA ALA A 364 -3.88 3.64 1.99
C ALA A 364 -4.30 2.16 1.97
N ALA A 365 -3.86 1.41 0.95
CA ALA A 365 -4.05 -0.02 0.87
C ALA A 365 -3.41 -0.78 2.04
N ASN A 366 -4.11 -1.82 2.51
CA ASN A 366 -3.48 -2.91 3.24
C ASN A 366 -2.55 -3.64 2.26
N PRO A 367 -1.21 -3.61 2.45
CA PRO A 367 -0.29 -4.10 1.44
C PRO A 367 -0.44 -5.61 1.18
N TYR A 368 -0.76 -6.41 2.20
CA TYR A 368 -0.94 -7.85 2.05
C TYR A 368 -2.15 -8.16 1.16
N LEU A 369 -3.32 -7.57 1.46
CA LEU A 369 -4.53 -7.79 0.66
C LEU A 369 -4.40 -7.20 -0.75
N CYS A 370 -3.76 -6.04 -0.88
CA CYS A 370 -3.50 -5.41 -2.17
C CYS A 370 -2.65 -6.30 -3.08
N PHE A 371 -1.52 -6.79 -2.58
CA PHE A 371 -0.61 -7.61 -3.39
C PHE A 371 -1.19 -8.98 -3.68
N ALA A 372 -1.86 -9.60 -2.71
CA ALA A 372 -2.57 -10.86 -2.90
C ALA A 372 -3.67 -10.73 -3.97
N ALA A 373 -4.52 -9.69 -3.90
CA ALA A 373 -5.58 -9.47 -4.88
C ALA A 373 -5.02 -9.25 -6.30
N LEU A 374 -3.96 -8.44 -6.43
CA LEU A 374 -3.27 -8.23 -7.70
C LEU A 374 -2.67 -9.53 -8.27
N LEU A 375 -2.04 -10.36 -7.44
CA LEU A 375 -1.53 -11.67 -7.85
C LEU A 375 -2.68 -12.56 -8.34
N MET A 376 -3.74 -12.70 -7.55
CA MET A 376 -4.88 -13.56 -7.87
C MET A 376 -5.56 -13.14 -9.18
N ALA A 377 -5.76 -11.84 -9.41
CA ALA A 377 -6.32 -11.34 -10.67
C ALA A 377 -5.43 -11.70 -11.87
N GLY A 378 -4.12 -11.51 -11.75
CA GLY A 378 -3.19 -11.84 -12.82
C GLY A 378 -3.07 -13.35 -13.07
N LEU A 379 -3.15 -14.18 -12.02
CA LEU A 379 -3.16 -15.64 -12.17
C LEU A 379 -4.45 -16.14 -12.84
N ASP A 380 -5.60 -15.53 -12.54
CA ASP A 380 -6.84 -15.82 -13.25
C ASP A 380 -6.71 -15.48 -14.74
N GLY A 381 -6.13 -14.32 -15.05
CA GLY A 381 -5.78 -13.90 -16.40
C GLY A 381 -4.97 -14.96 -17.15
N ILE A 382 -3.87 -15.46 -16.56
CA ILE A 382 -3.04 -16.53 -17.15
C ILE A 382 -3.85 -17.82 -17.33
N LYS A 383 -4.59 -18.25 -16.31
CA LYS A 383 -5.36 -19.50 -16.32
C LYS A 383 -6.43 -19.51 -17.40
N ASN A 384 -7.14 -18.40 -17.55
CA ASN A 384 -8.25 -18.24 -18.50
C ASN A 384 -7.80 -17.65 -19.85
N LYS A 385 -6.51 -17.35 -20.01
CA LYS A 385 -5.90 -16.77 -21.22
C LYS A 385 -6.59 -15.48 -21.66
N ILE A 386 -6.88 -14.61 -20.68
CA ILE A 386 -7.63 -13.38 -20.89
C ILE A 386 -6.78 -12.41 -21.72
N ASP A 387 -7.28 -12.02 -22.89
CA ASP A 387 -6.60 -11.04 -23.75
C ASP A 387 -6.78 -9.62 -23.18
N PRO A 388 -5.69 -8.86 -22.92
CA PRO A 388 -5.78 -7.48 -22.43
C PRO A 388 -6.29 -6.48 -23.49
N GLY A 389 -6.52 -6.91 -24.73
CA GLY A 389 -6.86 -6.04 -25.86
C GLY A 389 -5.63 -5.36 -26.47
N GLU A 390 -5.85 -4.38 -27.34
CA GLU A 390 -4.75 -3.63 -27.95
C GLU A 390 -4.13 -2.63 -26.97
N ALA A 391 -2.79 -2.54 -26.98
CA ALA A 391 -2.06 -1.55 -26.19
C ALA A 391 -2.38 -0.12 -26.63
N MET A 392 -2.47 0.81 -25.68
CA MET A 392 -2.82 2.21 -25.95
C MET A 392 -1.63 3.16 -25.75
N ASP A 393 -0.82 3.33 -26.79
CA ASP A 393 0.42 4.12 -26.73
C ASP A 393 0.27 5.63 -26.96
N LYS A 394 -0.93 6.09 -27.32
CA LYS A 394 -1.24 7.53 -27.39
C LYS A 394 -1.37 8.10 -25.98
N ASN A 395 -1.01 9.38 -25.78
CA ASN A 395 -1.34 10.08 -24.53
C ASN A 395 -2.87 10.11 -24.36
N LEU A 396 -3.39 9.38 -23.36
CA LEU A 396 -4.84 9.22 -23.22
C LEU A 396 -5.49 10.53 -22.73
N TYR A 397 -4.75 11.44 -22.10
CA TYR A 397 -5.29 12.73 -21.68
C TYR A 397 -5.64 13.65 -22.85
N ASP A 398 -5.02 13.44 -24.01
CA ASP A 398 -5.22 14.27 -25.20
C ASP A 398 -6.24 13.66 -26.18
N LEU A 399 -6.85 12.53 -25.82
CA LEU A 399 -7.87 11.90 -26.65
C LEU A 399 -9.16 12.75 -26.64
N PRO A 400 -9.86 12.87 -27.78
CA PRO A 400 -11.18 13.51 -27.82
C PRO A 400 -12.15 12.84 -26.84
N ALA A 401 -13.10 13.60 -26.29
CA ALA A 401 -14.10 13.09 -25.35
C ALA A 401 -14.89 11.89 -25.88
N GLU A 402 -15.14 11.84 -27.20
CA GLU A 402 -15.81 10.72 -27.86
C GLU A 402 -14.95 9.44 -27.82
N GLU A 403 -13.64 9.51 -28.09
CA GLU A 403 -12.73 8.36 -27.99
C GLU A 403 -12.51 7.92 -26.54
N LEU A 404 -12.54 8.86 -25.59
CA LEU A 404 -12.42 8.58 -24.16
C LEU A 404 -13.63 7.83 -23.59
N ALA A 405 -14.84 8.11 -24.09
CA ALA A 405 -16.08 7.51 -23.60
C ALA A 405 -16.13 5.99 -23.82
N ASP A 406 -15.44 5.50 -24.86
CA ASP A 406 -15.38 4.08 -25.20
C ASP A 406 -14.32 3.32 -24.39
N ILE A 407 -13.43 4.02 -23.66
CA ILE A 407 -12.38 3.38 -22.86
C ILE A 407 -12.94 3.09 -21.46
N PRO A 408 -12.99 1.82 -21.02
CA PRO A 408 -13.50 1.50 -19.71
C PRO A 408 -12.65 2.10 -18.59
N THR A 409 -13.27 2.56 -17.51
CA THR A 409 -12.57 3.17 -16.37
C THR A 409 -12.55 2.26 -15.13
N VAL A 410 -11.65 2.56 -14.20
CA VAL A 410 -11.72 2.09 -12.80
C VAL A 410 -12.93 2.70 -12.08
N CYS A 411 -13.19 2.25 -10.85
CA CYS A 411 -14.28 2.80 -10.03
C CYS A 411 -14.07 4.29 -9.73
N GLY A 412 -15.16 5.05 -9.69
CA GLY A 412 -15.19 6.47 -9.32
C GLY A 412 -15.49 6.72 -7.83
N SER A 413 -15.81 5.68 -7.06
CA SER A 413 -16.07 5.79 -5.62
C SER A 413 -15.77 4.49 -4.88
N LEU A 414 -15.59 4.59 -3.55
CA LEU A 414 -15.41 3.41 -2.70
C LEU A 414 -16.67 2.54 -2.68
N ARG A 415 -17.86 3.15 -2.73
CA ARG A 415 -19.13 2.42 -2.82
C ARG A 415 -19.18 1.56 -4.07
N GLU A 416 -18.86 2.14 -5.23
CA GLU A 416 -18.81 1.39 -6.49
C GLU A 416 -17.81 0.23 -6.39
N ALA A 417 -16.62 0.46 -5.83
CA ALA A 417 -15.62 -0.61 -5.67
C ALA A 417 -16.11 -1.76 -4.78
N MET A 418 -16.84 -1.48 -3.69
CA MET A 418 -17.46 -2.52 -2.86
C MET A 418 -18.54 -3.29 -3.61
N ASP A 419 -19.39 -2.60 -4.37
CA ASP A 419 -20.44 -3.22 -5.17
C ASP A 419 -19.87 -4.10 -6.30
N GLU A 420 -18.79 -3.65 -6.94
CA GLU A 420 -18.10 -4.39 -8.00
C GLU A 420 -17.32 -5.59 -7.44
N LEU A 421 -16.66 -5.44 -6.29
CA LEU A 421 -16.05 -6.56 -5.58
C LEU A 421 -17.08 -7.65 -5.26
N ARG A 422 -18.29 -7.27 -4.81
CA ARG A 422 -19.34 -8.26 -4.52
C ARG A 422 -19.78 -9.03 -5.78
N LYS A 423 -19.76 -8.40 -6.95
CA LYS A 423 -20.14 -9.01 -8.23
C LYS A 423 -19.03 -9.88 -8.82
N ASP A 424 -17.78 -9.57 -8.52
CA ASP A 424 -16.59 -10.16 -9.15
C ASP A 424 -15.51 -10.51 -8.10
N MET A 425 -15.82 -11.44 -7.19
CA MET A 425 -14.87 -11.94 -6.19
C MET A 425 -14.35 -13.35 -6.48
N ASP A 426 -14.94 -14.08 -7.44
CA ASP A 426 -14.68 -15.51 -7.60
C ASP A 426 -13.21 -15.81 -7.94
N PHE A 427 -12.51 -14.90 -8.61
CA PHE A 427 -11.07 -15.02 -8.89
C PHE A 427 -10.21 -15.01 -7.62
N LEU A 428 -10.66 -14.34 -6.56
CA LEU A 428 -9.97 -14.25 -5.27
C LEU A 428 -10.11 -15.55 -4.46
N LEU A 429 -11.21 -16.27 -4.65
CA LEU A 429 -11.57 -17.47 -3.89
C LEU A 429 -10.80 -18.71 -4.34
N ALA A 430 -10.04 -18.63 -5.44
CA ALA A 430 -9.29 -19.77 -5.95
C ALA A 430 -8.20 -20.21 -4.96
N GLY A 431 -8.21 -21.50 -4.59
CA GLY A 431 -7.25 -22.07 -3.64
C GLY A 431 -7.45 -21.62 -2.19
N ASP A 432 -8.65 -21.12 -1.85
CA ASP A 432 -8.99 -20.60 -0.51
C ASP A 432 -8.03 -19.51 -0.02
N VAL A 433 -7.45 -18.76 -0.97
CA VAL A 433 -6.54 -17.64 -0.70
C VAL A 433 -7.27 -16.55 0.05
N PHE A 434 -8.34 -16.04 -0.56
CA PHE A 434 -9.38 -15.27 0.14
C PHE A 434 -10.56 -16.18 0.41
N THR A 435 -11.25 -15.98 1.53
CA THR A 435 -12.52 -16.65 1.80
C THR A 435 -13.68 -15.70 1.58
N ARG A 436 -14.86 -16.24 1.22
CA ARG A 436 -16.06 -15.43 1.03
C ARG A 436 -16.43 -14.66 2.30
N ASP A 437 -16.22 -15.28 3.47
CA ASP A 437 -16.44 -14.64 4.76
C ASP A 437 -15.51 -13.44 4.97
N GLN A 438 -14.21 -13.58 4.68
CA GLN A 438 -13.27 -12.48 4.73
C GLN A 438 -13.68 -11.33 3.79
N VAL A 439 -14.04 -11.64 2.54
CA VAL A 439 -14.40 -10.62 1.53
C VAL A 439 -15.69 -9.89 1.93
N GLU A 440 -16.74 -10.58 2.35
CA GLU A 440 -17.98 -9.93 2.80
C GLU A 440 -17.78 -9.15 4.11
N GLY A 441 -16.98 -9.68 5.05
CA GLY A 441 -16.58 -8.99 6.26
C GLY A 441 -15.84 -7.68 5.95
N TYR A 442 -14.91 -7.71 4.99
CA TYR A 442 -14.21 -6.54 4.49
C TYR A 442 -15.17 -5.51 3.87
N ILE A 443 -16.08 -5.95 3.00
CA ILE A 443 -17.07 -5.07 2.37
C ILE A 443 -17.90 -4.37 3.46
N ASN A 444 -18.44 -5.13 4.41
CA ASN A 444 -19.27 -4.58 5.48
C ASN A 444 -18.52 -3.53 6.31
N LEU A 445 -17.26 -3.81 6.65
CA LEU A 445 -16.39 -2.88 7.36
C LEU A 445 -16.16 -1.58 6.57
N LYS A 446 -15.98 -1.67 5.25
CA LYS A 446 -15.78 -0.50 4.38
C LYS A 446 -17.07 0.28 4.12
N MET A 447 -18.23 -0.37 4.13
CA MET A 447 -19.51 0.32 4.02
C MET A 447 -19.76 1.30 5.17
N GLU A 448 -19.23 1.03 6.38
CA GLU A 448 -19.27 2.00 7.48
C GLU A 448 -18.55 3.32 7.14
N GLU A 449 -17.38 3.24 6.51
CA GLU A 449 -16.61 4.41 6.05
C GLU A 449 -17.35 5.16 4.94
N VAL A 450 -17.95 4.42 4.00
CA VAL A 450 -18.77 4.99 2.92
C VAL A 450 -19.95 5.78 3.49
N HIS A 451 -20.74 5.16 4.37
CA HIS A 451 -21.91 5.81 4.96
C HIS A 451 -21.53 7.03 5.80
N LYS A 452 -20.45 6.96 6.57
CA LYS A 452 -19.96 8.10 7.33
C LYS A 452 -19.59 9.27 6.42
N TYR A 453 -18.90 9.00 5.30
CA TYR A 453 -18.53 10.02 4.33
C TYR A 453 -19.75 10.62 3.63
N GLU A 454 -20.65 9.79 3.09
CA GLU A 454 -21.83 10.23 2.33
C GLU A 454 -22.86 11.00 3.18
N HIS A 455 -22.95 10.71 4.48
CA HIS A 455 -23.87 11.39 5.39
C HIS A 455 -23.26 12.63 6.09
N THR A 456 -21.98 12.95 5.84
CA THR A 456 -21.32 14.14 6.39
C THR A 456 -21.36 15.28 5.36
N PRO A 457 -22.04 16.42 5.65
CA PRO A 457 -22.05 17.57 4.73
C PRO A 457 -20.64 18.08 4.40
N HIS A 458 -20.39 18.38 3.13
CA HIS A 458 -19.07 18.79 2.66
C HIS A 458 -18.96 20.33 2.56
N PRO A 459 -17.84 20.96 2.95
CA PRO A 459 -17.70 22.43 2.90
C PRO A 459 -18.00 23.07 1.53
N VAL A 460 -17.68 22.38 0.43
CA VAL A 460 -18.01 22.85 -0.93
C VAL A 460 -19.52 22.96 -1.17
N GLU A 461 -20.34 22.10 -0.53
CA GLU A 461 -21.80 22.15 -0.66
C GLU A 461 -22.38 23.44 -0.07
N PHE A 462 -21.75 24.04 0.92
CA PHE A 462 -22.17 25.35 1.44
C PHE A 462 -21.93 26.45 0.40
N GLY A 463 -20.82 26.39 -0.34
CA GLY A 463 -20.56 27.32 -1.45
C GLY A 463 -21.55 27.19 -2.60
N MET A 464 -22.05 25.97 -2.86
CA MET A 464 -22.98 25.70 -3.96
C MET A 464 -24.45 25.88 -3.57
N TYR A 465 -24.82 25.51 -2.35
CA TYR A 465 -26.22 25.25 -1.98
C TYR A 465 -26.70 25.95 -0.71
N TYR A 466 -25.88 26.74 -0.02
CA TYR A 466 -26.32 27.40 1.23
C TYR A 466 -27.48 28.38 1.02
N SER A 467 -27.56 28.98 -0.17
CA SER A 467 -28.55 30.02 -0.51
C SER A 467 -29.60 29.55 -1.53
N VAL A 468 -29.88 28.24 -1.61
CA VAL A 468 -30.92 27.69 -2.53
C VAL A 468 -32.31 28.26 -2.29
#